data_AF-A0A845C7T2-F1
#
_entry.id   AF-A0A845C7T2-F1
#
_cell.length_a   1.000
_cell.length_b   1.000
_cell.length_c   1.000
_cell.angle_alpha   90.00
_cell.angle_beta   90.00
_cell.angle_gamma   90.00
#
_symmetry.space_group_name_H-M   'P 1'
#
loop_
_entity.id
_entity.type
_entity.pdbx_description
1 polymer ?
#
loop_
_entity_poly.entity_id
_entity_poly.type
_entity_poly.pdbx_seq_one_letter_code
_entity_poly.pdbx_strand_id
1 'polypeptide(L)' 'MNQQLKQAFQKASQLPEADQTRFARFLLAELEANRQWQELFSRPESEDLLERMADEALSDHRAGLTSPLGPEKL' A
#
# COMPACT_ATOMS: atom_id res chain seq x y z
N MET A 1 -17.91 -14.43 -6.02
CA MET A 1 -16.47 -14.74 -6.19
C MET A 1 -16.18 -14.93 -7.67
N ASN A 2 -15.33 -14.09 -8.28
CA ASN A 2 -14.94 -14.25 -9.68
C ASN A 2 -14.01 -15.48 -9.86
N GLN A 3 -13.71 -15.85 -11.10
CA GLN A 3 -12.93 -17.06 -11.39
C GLN A 3 -11.49 -16.98 -10.86
N GLN A 4 -10.86 -15.80 -10.91
CA GLN A 4 -9.51 -15.59 -10.42
C GLN A 4 -9.42 -15.75 -8.89
N LEU A 5 -10.35 -15.16 -8.14
CA LEU A 5 -10.39 -15.26 -6.69
C LEU A 5 -10.69 -16.69 -6.23
N LYS A 6 -11.54 -17.42 -6.95
CA LYS A 6 -11.74 -18.87 -6.73
C LYS A 6 -10.44 -19.65 -6.88
N GLN A 7 -9.72 -19.43 -7.98
CA GLN A 7 -8.45 -20.11 -8.25
C GLN A 7 -7.38 -19.78 -7.21
N ALA A 8 -7.31 -18.52 -6.76
CA ALA A 8 -6.38 -18.09 -5.72
C ALA A 8 -6.63 -18.84 -4.40
N PHE A 9 -7.89 -18.91 -3.94
CA PHE A 9 -8.21 -19.64 -2.71
C PHE A 9 -8.01 -21.16 -2.84
N GLN A 10 -8.32 -21.76 -4.00
CA GLN A 10 -8.03 -23.18 -4.24
C GLN A 10 -6.53 -23.50 -4.16
N LYS A 11 -5.67 -22.62 -4.70
CA LYS A 11 -4.22 -22.78 -4.57
C LYS A 11 -3.75 -22.56 -3.14
N ALA A 12 -4.27 -21.54 -2.46
CA ALA A 12 -3.93 -21.26 -1.07
C ALA A 12 -4.31 -22.42 -0.15
N SER A 13 -5.47 -23.04 -0.33
CA SER A 13 -5.92 -24.17 0.49
C SER A 13 -5.09 -25.47 0.32
N GLN A 14 -4.24 -25.54 -0.71
CA GLN A 14 -3.31 -26.66 -0.93
C GLN A 14 -1.97 -26.48 -0.21
N LEU A 15 -1.71 -25.31 0.38
CA LEU A 15 -0.50 -25.05 1.16
C LEU A 15 -0.53 -25.76 2.52
N PRO A 16 0.62 -25.95 3.19
CA PRO A 16 0.64 -26.35 4.60
C PRO A 16 -0.18 -25.39 5.47
N GLU A 17 -0.82 -25.90 6.54
CA GLU A 17 -1.73 -25.10 7.39
C GLU A 17 -1.07 -23.84 7.97
N ALA A 18 0.23 -23.93 8.32
CA ALA A 18 0.99 -22.78 8.79
C ALA A 18 1.10 -21.68 7.72
N ASP A 19 1.32 -22.07 6.46
CA ASP A 19 1.39 -21.14 5.33
C ASP A 19 0.01 -20.60 4.95
N GLN A 20 -1.04 -21.40 5.06
CA GLN A 20 -2.43 -20.93 4.91
C GLN A 20 -2.75 -19.85 5.93
N THR A 21 -2.39 -20.07 7.20
CA THR A 21 -2.60 -19.12 8.28
C THR A 21 -1.81 -17.84 8.05
N ARG A 22 -0.54 -17.95 7.64
CA ARG A 22 0.30 -16.78 7.32
C ARG A 22 -0.29 -15.98 6.15
N PHE A 23 -0.72 -16.67 5.09
CA PHE A 23 -1.33 -16.04 3.93
C PHE A 23 -2.66 -15.35 4.28
N ALA A 24 -3.52 -16.00 5.06
CA ALA A 24 -4.79 -15.44 5.50
C ALA A 24 -4.58 -14.16 6.33
N ARG A 25 -3.65 -14.19 7.30
CA ARG A 25 -3.30 -13.01 8.10
C ARG A 25 -2.80 -11.85 7.24
N PHE A 26 -1.90 -12.15 6.29
CA PHE A 26 -1.39 -11.15 5.34
C PHE A 26 -2.54 -10.53 4.52
N LEU A 27 -3.36 -11.36 3.87
CA LEU A 27 -4.44 -10.87 3.00
C LEU A 27 -5.47 -10.03 3.76
N LEU A 28 -5.85 -10.42 4.98
CA LEU A 28 -6.77 -9.65 5.81
C LEU A 28 -6.17 -8.29 6.20
N ALA A 29 -4.89 -8.26 6.58
CA ALA A 29 -4.20 -7.01 6.90
C ALA A 29 -4.12 -6.07 5.69
N GLU A 30 -3.80 -6.59 4.51
CA GLU A 30 -3.75 -5.81 3.26
C GLU A 30 -5.13 -5.22 2.88
N LEU A 31 -6.19 -6.00 3.04
CA LEU A 31 -7.55 -5.52 2.76
C LEU A 31 -7.97 -4.41 3.73
N GLU A 32 -7.61 -4.55 5.01
CA GLU A 32 -7.90 -3.53 6.02
C GLU A 32 -7.07 -2.26 5.81
N ALA A 33 -5.77 -2.39 5.54
CA ALA A 33 -4.91 -1.26 5.22
C ALA A 33 -5.41 -0.50 3.99
N ASN A 34 -5.77 -1.21 2.91
CA ASN A 34 -6.35 -0.58 1.72
C ASN A 34 -7.65 0.16 2.03
N ARG A 35 -8.52 -0.41 2.87
CA ARG A 35 -9.77 0.25 3.29
C ARG A 35 -9.49 1.55 4.06
N GLN A 36 -8.51 1.53 4.98
CA GLN A 36 -8.12 2.71 5.75
C GLN A 36 -7.57 3.82 4.85
N TRP A 37 -6.71 3.47 3.88
CA TRP A 37 -6.20 4.44 2.90
C TRP A 37 -7.31 5.02 2.03
N GLN A 38 -8.22 4.20 1.52
CA GLN A 38 -9.38 4.68 0.76
C GLN A 38 -10.23 5.65 1.56
N GLU A 39 -10.46 5.36 2.84
CA GLU A 39 -11.22 6.25 3.72
C GLU A 39 -10.48 7.58 3.92
N LEU A 40 -9.17 7.55 4.22
CA LEU A 40 -8.37 8.76 4.41
C LEU A 40 -8.34 9.63 3.16
N PHE A 41 -8.11 9.04 1.98
CA PHE A 41 -8.06 9.77 0.71
C PHE A 41 -9.43 10.24 0.21
N SER A 42 -10.54 9.71 0.74
CA SER A 42 -11.88 10.19 0.40
C SER A 42 -12.26 11.51 1.08
N ARG A 43 -11.47 11.94 2.07
CA ARG A 43 -11.73 13.14 2.88
C ARG A 43 -11.12 14.38 2.20
N PRO A 44 -11.84 15.51 2.09
CA PRO A 44 -11.31 16.74 1.49
C PRO A 44 -10.01 17.22 2.15
N GLU A 45 -9.85 17.03 3.46
CA GLU A 45 -8.66 17.42 4.21
C GLU A 45 -7.39 16.69 3.75
N SER A 46 -7.53 15.55 3.06
CA SER A 46 -6.41 14.84 2.46
C SER A 46 -5.82 15.57 1.27
N GLU A 47 -6.62 16.32 0.50
CA GLU A 47 -6.15 17.10 -0.65
C GLU A 47 -5.24 18.24 -0.17
N ASP A 48 -5.69 19.03 0.81
CA ASP A 48 -4.91 20.12 1.41
C ASP A 48 -3.59 19.62 2.02
N LEU A 49 -3.63 18.45 2.68
CA LEU A 49 -2.42 17.85 3.26
C LEU A 49 -1.44 17.41 2.18
N LEU A 50 -1.93 16.75 1.13
CA LEU A 50 -1.10 16.28 0.03
C LEU A 50 -0.50 17.44 -0.79
N GLU A 51 -1.25 18.52 -1.00
CA GLU A 51 -0.76 19.75 -1.63
C GLU A 51 0.42 20.33 -0.85
N ARG A 52 0.26 20.49 0.47
CA ARG A 52 1.34 20.95 1.35
C ARG A 52 2.57 20.05 1.31
N MET A 53 2.38 18.73 1.33
CA MET A 53 3.49 17.77 1.26
C MET A 53 4.23 17.88 -0.08
N ALA A 54 3.51 18.11 -1.18
CA ALA A 54 4.11 18.32 -2.49
C ALA A 54 4.91 19.63 -2.54
N ASP A 55 4.37 20.72 -1.99
CA ASP A 55 5.05 22.01 -1.90
C ASP A 55 6.33 21.93 -1.06
N GLU A 56 6.28 21.25 0.08
CA GLU A 56 7.44 21.00 0.93
C GLU A 56 8.53 20.24 0.18
N ALA A 57 8.17 19.12 -0.47
CA ALA A 57 9.12 18.32 -1.25
C ALA A 57 9.75 19.11 -2.41
N LEU A 58 8.97 19.96 -3.10
CA LEU A 58 9.48 20.83 -4.16
C LEU A 58 10.39 21.93 -3.62
N SER A 59 10.05 22.50 -2.45
CA SER A 59 10.88 23.49 -1.77
C SER A 59 12.23 22.90 -1.38
N ASP A 60 12.22 21.72 -0.75
CA ASP A 60 13.43 21.00 -0.37
C ASP A 60 14.31 20.66 -1.57
N HIS A 61 13.69 20.23 -2.68
CA HIS A 61 14.42 19.96 -3.91
C HIS A 61 15.11 21.22 -4.44
N ARG A 62 14.39 22.33 -4.52
CA ARG A 62 14.94 23.63 -4.97
C ARG A 62 16.03 24.16 -4.04
N ALA A 63 15.93 23.86 -2.74
CA ALA A 63 16.93 24.21 -1.74
C ALA A 63 18.16 23.27 -1.75
N GLY A 64 18.16 22.23 -2.58
CA GLY A 64 19.25 21.24 -2.64
C GLY A 64 19.28 20.28 -1.45
N LEU A 65 18.17 20.15 -0.72
CA LEU A 65 18.03 19.27 0.45
C LEU A 65 17.63 17.83 0.09
N THR A 66 17.40 17.56 -1.20
CA THR A 66 17.08 16.22 -1.71
C THR A 66 18.29 15.53 -2.32
N SER A 67 18.33 14.20 -2.27
CA SER A 67 19.30 13.38 -3.00
C SER A 67 18.61 12.54 -4.07
N PRO A 68 19.28 12.23 -5.19
CA PRO A 68 18.76 11.26 -6.16
C PRO A 68 18.45 9.92 -5.49
N LEU A 69 17.26 9.38 -5.75
CA LEU A 69 16.92 8.02 -5.35
C LEU A 69 17.68 7.05 -6.27
N GLY A 70 18.54 6.21 -5.69
CA GLY A 70 19.17 5.08 -6.38
C GLY A 70 18.34 3.82 -6.16
N PRO A 71 17.47 3.42 -7.10
CA PRO A 71 16.54 2.31 -6.89
C PRO A 71 17.23 0.97 -6.64
N GLU A 72 18.47 0.82 -7.10
CA GLU A 72 19.34 -0.33 -6.87
C GLU A 72 19.84 -0.46 -5.42
N LYS A 73 19.61 0.55 -4.57
CA LYS A 73 20.03 0.59 -3.16
C LYS A 73 18.87 0.45 -2.17
N LEU A 74 17.65 0.23 -2.67
CA LEU A 74 16.44 -0.06 -1.90
C LEU A 74 16.30 -1.57 -1.69
#